data_AF-A0A382RG50-F1
#
_entry.id   AF-A0A382RG50-F1
#
_cell.length_a   1.000
_cell.length_b   1.000
_cell.length_c   1.000
_cell.angle_alpha   90.00
_cell.angle_beta   90.00
_cell.angle_gamma   90.00
#
_symmetry.space_group_name_H-M   'P 1'
#
loop_
_entity.id
_entity.type
_entity.pdbx_description
1 polymer ?
#
loop_
_entity_poly.entity_id
_entity_poly.type
_entity_poly.pdbx_seq_one_letter_code
_entity_poly.pdbx_strand_id
1 'polypeptide(L)'
;PAEGRIDNHVNPFTCAHAAIILAACGRFEKVDELIRSMTNFADTDDGPAGVCMRKAALPVAKAAIAHRKGDHEAVIAGFMPMRHDLVAMGGSQAQRDVFIQILVDSCRQLGRKEELAQLEEDINTLGFEAVEKRTLYTDAFAA
;
A
#
# COMPACT_ATOMS: atom_id res chain seq x y z
N PRO A 1 -9.32 -15.89 7.27
CA PRO A 1 -7.97 -15.60 7.82
C PRO A 1 -7.00 -15.11 6.73
N ALA A 2 -6.06 -14.22 7.06
CA ALA A 2 -5.07 -13.70 6.11
C ALA A 2 -4.18 -14.81 5.51
N GLU A 3 -3.85 -15.84 6.28
CA GLU A 3 -3.08 -17.02 5.81
C GLU A 3 -3.77 -17.76 4.67
N GLY A 4 -5.10 -17.88 4.71
CA GLY A 4 -5.87 -18.52 3.64
C GLY A 4 -5.90 -17.73 2.33
N ARG A 5 -5.19 -16.60 2.24
CA ARG A 5 -5.07 -15.77 1.04
C ARG A 5 -3.72 -15.90 0.33
N ILE A 6 -2.76 -16.64 0.88
CA ILE A 6 -1.40 -16.75 0.33
C ILE A 6 -1.43 -17.20 -1.14
N ASP A 7 -2.27 -18.17 -1.50
CA ASP A 7 -2.40 -18.68 -2.87
C ASP A 7 -3.72 -18.27 -3.56
N ASN A 8 -4.46 -17.33 -2.97
CA ASN A 8 -5.73 -16.85 -3.52
C ASN A 8 -5.59 -15.44 -4.07
N HIS A 9 -5.15 -15.36 -5.32
CA HIS A 9 -4.89 -14.12 -6.05
C HIS A 9 -6.09 -13.62 -6.86
N VAL A 10 -7.29 -14.18 -6.63
CA VAL A 10 -8.55 -13.77 -7.30
C VAL A 10 -8.81 -12.28 -7.16
N ASN A 11 -8.26 -11.66 -6.11
CA ASN A 11 -8.36 -10.23 -5.88
C ASN A 11 -6.99 -9.67 -5.43
N PRO A 12 -6.24 -8.99 -6.32
CA PRO A 12 -4.90 -8.44 -6.02
C PRO A 12 -4.87 -7.57 -4.76
N PHE A 13 -5.96 -6.84 -4.53
CA PHE A 13 -6.12 -5.98 -3.38
C PHE A 13 -6.25 -6.73 -2.05
N THR A 14 -6.86 -7.91 -2.04
CA THR A 14 -6.93 -8.74 -0.83
C THR A 14 -5.55 -9.28 -0.45
N CYS A 15 -4.68 -9.51 -1.42
CA CYS A 15 -3.29 -9.88 -1.18
C CYS A 15 -2.52 -8.73 -0.50
N ALA A 16 -2.67 -7.50 -0.98
CA ALA A 16 -2.05 -6.33 -0.35
C ALA A 16 -2.55 -6.10 1.10
N HIS A 17 -3.84 -6.31 1.36
CA HIS A 17 -4.38 -6.24 2.74
C HIS A 17 -3.83 -7.36 3.64
N ALA A 18 -3.67 -8.58 3.12
CA ALA A 18 -3.07 -9.67 3.87
C ALA A 18 -1.63 -9.35 4.28
N ALA A 19 -0.86 -8.65 3.41
CA ALA A 19 0.49 -8.21 3.73
C ALA A 19 0.52 -7.27 4.95
N ILE A 20 -0.39 -6.29 5.03
CA ILE A 20 -0.51 -5.40 6.21
C ILE A 20 -0.75 -6.23 7.47
N ILE A 21 -1.72 -7.16 7.44
CA ILE A 21 -2.11 -7.95 8.61
C ILE A 21 -0.96 -8.85 9.07
N LEU A 22 -0.33 -9.58 8.14
CA LEU A 22 0.76 -10.50 8.46
C LEU A 22 1.98 -9.76 9.01
N ALA A 23 2.34 -8.63 8.40
CA ALA A 23 3.43 -7.78 8.87
C ALA A 23 3.10 -7.20 10.26
N ALA A 24 1.86 -6.76 10.49
CA ALA A 24 1.43 -6.26 11.79
C ALA A 24 1.50 -7.30 12.92
N CYS A 25 1.28 -8.58 12.58
CA CYS A 25 1.43 -9.69 13.51
C CYS A 25 2.87 -10.22 13.63
N GLY A 26 3.86 -9.58 13.00
CA GLY A 26 5.26 -10.02 13.03
C GLY A 26 5.53 -11.34 12.30
N ARG A 27 4.60 -11.81 11.46
CA ARG A 27 4.70 -13.11 10.76
C ARG A 27 5.44 -12.97 9.45
N PHE A 28 6.69 -12.53 9.52
CA PHE A 28 7.49 -12.18 8.34
C PHE A 28 7.76 -13.37 7.41
N GLU A 29 7.88 -14.58 7.93
CA GLU A 29 7.98 -15.79 7.08
C GLU A 29 6.75 -15.94 6.16
N LYS A 30 5.54 -15.67 6.67
CA LYS A 30 4.30 -15.69 5.89
C LYS A 30 4.17 -14.51 4.94
N VAL A 31 4.74 -13.37 5.30
CA VAL A 31 4.89 -12.24 4.39
C VAL A 31 5.75 -12.62 3.18
N ASP A 32 6.89 -13.29 3.42
CA ASP A 32 7.79 -13.71 2.34
C ASP A 32 7.17 -14.80 1.46
N GLU A 33 6.39 -15.72 2.03
CA GLU A 33 5.55 -16.66 1.27
C GLU A 33 4.53 -15.92 0.38
N LEU A 34 3.80 -14.96 0.95
CA LEU A 34 2.80 -14.18 0.21
C LEU A 34 3.44 -13.40 -0.94
N ILE A 35 4.55 -12.69 -0.71
CA ILE A 35 5.22 -11.90 -1.74
C ILE A 35 5.74 -12.80 -2.87
N ARG A 36 6.30 -13.98 -2.56
CA ARG A 36 6.71 -14.94 -3.58
C ARG A 36 5.50 -15.43 -4.40
N SER A 37 4.39 -15.77 -3.74
CA SER A 37 3.18 -16.23 -4.42
C SER A 37 2.58 -15.15 -5.33
N MET A 38 2.49 -13.90 -4.83
CA MET A 38 2.06 -12.73 -5.62
C MET A 38 2.98 -12.47 -6.82
N THR A 39 4.30 -12.59 -6.63
CA THR A 39 5.29 -12.40 -7.70
C THR A 39 5.12 -13.46 -8.79
N ASN A 40 5.01 -14.74 -8.41
CA ASN A 40 4.76 -15.82 -9.35
C ASN A 40 3.43 -15.63 -10.12
N PHE A 41 2.36 -15.22 -9.44
CA PHE A 41 1.10 -14.91 -10.12
C PHE A 41 1.27 -13.75 -11.12
N ALA A 42 1.94 -12.68 -10.69
CA ALA A 42 2.28 -11.55 -11.53
C ALA A 42 3.11 -11.95 -12.76
N ASP A 43 4.02 -12.91 -12.66
CA ASP A 43 4.87 -13.32 -13.79
C ASP A 43 4.18 -14.31 -14.73
N THR A 44 3.15 -15.01 -14.27
CA THR A 44 2.45 -16.06 -15.03
C THR A 44 1.12 -15.61 -15.65
N ASP A 45 0.46 -14.59 -15.09
CA ASP A 45 -0.79 -14.04 -15.62
C ASP A 45 -0.52 -12.80 -16.49
N ASP A 46 -0.71 -12.95 -17.80
CA ASP A 46 -0.68 -11.82 -18.75
C ASP A 46 -2.04 -11.08 -18.83
N GLY A 47 -3.03 -11.55 -18.08
CA GLY A 47 -4.36 -10.95 -18.00
C GLY A 47 -4.40 -9.64 -17.19
N PRO A 48 -5.58 -9.00 -17.14
CA PRO A 48 -5.77 -7.77 -16.35
C PRO A 48 -5.41 -7.93 -14.87
N ALA A 49 -5.62 -9.12 -14.30
CA ALA A 49 -5.31 -9.41 -12.90
C ALA A 49 -3.81 -9.43 -12.64
N GLY A 50 -3.01 -10.08 -13.48
CA GLY A 50 -1.55 -10.08 -13.38
C GLY A 50 -0.94 -8.72 -13.66
N VAL A 51 -1.46 -7.97 -14.63
CA VAL A 51 -1.06 -6.57 -14.87
C VAL A 51 -1.32 -5.72 -13.63
N CYS A 52 -2.50 -5.83 -13.03
CA CYS A 52 -2.87 -5.14 -11.79
C CYS A 52 -1.98 -5.57 -10.61
N MET A 53 -1.69 -6.87 -10.50
CA MET A 53 -0.79 -7.40 -9.48
C MET A 53 0.60 -6.77 -9.60
N ARG A 54 1.18 -6.74 -10.80
CA ARG A 54 2.51 -6.18 -11.10
C ARG A 54 2.58 -4.68 -10.83
N LYS A 55 1.62 -3.93 -11.38
CA LYS A 55 1.66 -2.47 -11.37
C LYS A 55 1.25 -1.89 -10.02
N ALA A 56 0.36 -2.58 -9.29
CA ALA A 56 -0.32 -1.98 -8.16
C ALA A 56 -0.21 -2.78 -6.87
N ALA A 57 -0.68 -4.04 -6.83
CA ALA A 57 -0.76 -4.77 -5.57
C ALA A 57 0.60 -5.14 -4.96
N LEU A 58 1.57 -5.57 -5.79
CA LEU A 58 2.93 -5.92 -5.33
C LEU A 58 3.69 -4.72 -4.74
N PRO A 59 3.80 -3.56 -5.41
CA PRO A 59 4.47 -2.40 -4.83
C PRO A 59 3.86 -1.96 -3.51
N VAL A 60 2.54 -1.96 -3.42
CA VAL A 60 1.81 -1.54 -2.20
C VAL A 60 1.98 -2.54 -1.06
N ALA A 61 1.94 -3.85 -1.35
CA ALA A 61 2.25 -4.87 -0.37
C ALA A 61 3.68 -4.72 0.17
N LYS A 62 4.66 -4.52 -0.72
CA LYS A 62 6.07 -4.29 -0.36
C LYS A 62 6.23 -3.02 0.48
N ALA A 63 5.54 -1.93 0.12
CA ALA A 63 5.54 -0.70 0.89
C ALA A 63 4.96 -0.90 2.30
N ALA A 64 3.84 -1.61 2.45
CA ALA A 64 3.29 -1.91 3.77
C ALA A 64 4.26 -2.71 4.67
N ILE A 65 5.01 -3.63 4.06
CA ILE A 65 6.03 -4.42 4.78
C ILE A 65 7.24 -3.55 5.15
N ALA A 66 7.72 -2.71 4.23
CA ALA A 66 8.82 -1.78 4.47
C ALA A 66 8.48 -0.80 5.59
N HIS A 67 7.27 -0.23 5.57
CA HIS A 67 6.76 0.64 6.64
C HIS A 67 6.79 -0.05 8.00
N ARG A 68 6.31 -1.29 8.07
CA ARG A 68 6.35 -2.08 9.30
C ARG A 68 7.77 -2.35 9.80
N LYS A 69 8.75 -2.43 8.90
CA LYS A 69 10.18 -2.58 9.23
C LYS A 69 10.87 -1.25 9.56
N GLY A 70 10.17 -0.12 9.46
CA GLY A 70 10.73 1.22 9.64
C GLY A 70 11.54 1.73 8.44
N ASP A 71 11.50 1.03 7.30
CA ASP A 71 12.19 1.42 6.08
C ASP A 71 11.33 2.39 5.27
N HIS A 72 11.24 3.62 5.77
CA HIS A 72 10.43 4.67 5.16
C HIS A 72 10.94 5.11 3.80
N GLU A 73 12.25 4.99 3.52
CA GLU A 73 12.80 5.34 2.21
C GLU A 73 12.29 4.35 1.14
N ALA A 74 12.29 3.05 1.45
CA ALA A 74 11.75 2.04 0.54
C ALA A 74 10.24 2.19 0.32
N VAL A 75 9.49 2.65 1.32
CA VAL A 75 8.06 3.00 1.14
C VAL A 75 7.91 4.08 0.09
N ILE A 76 8.62 5.20 0.24
CA ILE A 76 8.48 6.35 -0.64
C ILE A 76 8.94 5.99 -2.06
N ALA A 77 10.11 5.40 -2.19
CA ALA A 77 10.67 5.01 -3.49
C ALA A 77 9.78 4.01 -4.25
N GLY A 78 9.16 3.06 -3.53
CA GLY A 78 8.32 2.03 -4.13
C GLY A 78 6.88 2.47 -4.42
N PHE A 79 6.36 3.43 -3.65
CA PHE A 79 4.94 3.78 -3.68
C PHE A 79 4.67 5.13 -4.33
N MET A 80 5.48 6.17 -4.06
CA MET A 80 5.24 7.50 -4.63
C MET A 80 5.01 7.52 -6.15
N PRO A 81 5.77 6.75 -6.98
CA PRO A 81 5.57 6.72 -8.43
C PRO A 81 4.23 6.12 -8.90
N MET A 82 3.57 5.30 -8.08
CA MET A 82 2.40 4.52 -8.46
C MET A 82 1.15 4.85 -7.62
N ARG A 83 1.21 5.90 -6.79
CA ARG A 83 0.13 6.33 -5.89
C ARG A 83 -1.22 6.58 -6.59
N HIS A 84 -1.21 7.03 -7.84
CA HIS A 84 -2.43 7.23 -8.64
C HIS A 84 -3.00 5.94 -9.23
N ASP A 85 -2.19 4.88 -9.32
CA ASP A 85 -2.60 3.60 -9.89
C ASP A 85 -3.35 2.71 -8.88
N LEU A 86 -3.49 3.13 -7.61
CA LEU A 86 -4.18 2.37 -6.57
C LEU A 86 -5.63 2.02 -6.94
N VAL A 87 -6.31 2.87 -7.71
CA VAL A 87 -7.69 2.64 -8.18
C VAL A 87 -7.76 1.38 -9.05
N ALA A 88 -6.70 1.07 -9.80
CA ALA A 88 -6.64 -0.12 -10.67
C ALA A 88 -6.70 -1.44 -9.87
N MET A 89 -6.40 -1.43 -8.57
CA MET A 89 -6.54 -2.59 -7.68
C MET A 89 -7.99 -2.90 -7.30
N GLY A 90 -8.92 -1.99 -7.60
CA GLY A 90 -10.26 -2.03 -7.05
C GLY A 90 -10.26 -1.76 -5.55
N GLY A 91 -11.18 -2.42 -4.83
CA GLY A 91 -11.37 -2.21 -3.39
C GLY A 91 -12.17 -0.96 -3.05
N SER A 92 -12.48 -0.76 -1.77
CA SER A 92 -13.20 0.44 -1.32
C SER A 92 -12.26 1.64 -1.15
N GLN A 93 -12.84 2.84 -1.08
CA GLN A 93 -12.07 4.06 -0.80
C GLN A 93 -11.33 3.97 0.54
N ALA A 94 -12.03 3.56 1.61
CA ALA A 94 -11.46 3.44 2.95
C ALA A 94 -10.25 2.52 3.02
N GLN A 95 -10.20 1.51 2.15
CA GLN A 95 -9.11 0.56 2.11
C GLN A 95 -7.90 1.07 1.31
N ARG A 96 -8.11 1.77 0.18
CA ARG A 96 -7.01 2.44 -0.54
C ARG A 96 -6.37 3.55 0.30
N ASP A 97 -7.20 4.24 1.07
CA ASP A 97 -6.80 5.28 2.02
C ASP A 97 -5.80 4.77 3.07
N VAL A 98 -5.94 3.53 3.57
CA VAL A 98 -4.94 2.94 4.48
C VAL A 98 -3.54 2.92 3.87
N PHE A 99 -3.43 2.65 2.57
CA PHE A 99 -2.13 2.64 1.91
C PHE A 99 -1.59 4.06 1.71
N ILE A 100 -2.43 5.03 1.37
CA ILE A 100 -2.00 6.44 1.29
C ILE A 100 -1.52 6.95 2.66
N GLN A 101 -2.18 6.57 3.76
CA GLN A 101 -1.71 6.90 5.11
C GLN A 101 -0.29 6.35 5.40
N ILE A 102 0.04 5.14 4.93
CA ILE A 102 1.39 4.56 5.07
C ILE A 102 2.45 5.41 4.34
N LEU A 103 2.11 5.89 3.14
CA LEU A 103 2.99 6.74 2.36
C LEU A 103 3.16 8.12 3.02
N VAL A 104 2.06 8.73 3.46
CA VAL A 104 2.08 10.02 4.19
C VAL A 104 2.92 9.94 5.46
N ASP A 105 2.72 8.91 6.29
CA ASP A 105 3.51 8.73 7.51
C ASP A 105 4.99 8.57 7.18
N SER A 106 5.34 7.83 6.12
CA SER A 106 6.74 7.66 5.71
C SER A 106 7.38 8.97 5.24
N CYS A 107 6.66 9.77 4.45
CA CYS A 107 7.12 11.09 4.04
C CYS A 107 7.32 12.00 5.25
N ARG A 108 6.40 11.97 6.23
CA ARG A 108 6.51 12.73 7.48
C ARG A 108 7.73 12.33 8.31
N GLN A 109 7.95 11.02 8.51
CA GLN A 109 9.07 10.50 9.29
C GLN A 109 10.45 10.88 8.69
N LEU A 110 10.52 11.09 7.38
CA LEU A 110 11.74 11.50 6.67
C LEU A 110 11.80 13.00 6.32
N GLY A 111 10.80 13.80 6.73
CA GLY A 111 10.75 15.24 6.43
C GLY A 111 10.63 15.58 4.93
N ARG A 112 10.01 14.71 4.13
CA ARG A 112 9.83 14.84 2.67
C ARG A 112 8.69 15.81 2.33
N LYS A 113 8.94 17.10 2.50
CA LYS A 113 7.92 18.17 2.41
C LYS A 113 7.31 18.31 1.01
N GLU A 114 8.09 18.15 -0.05
CA GLU A 114 7.61 18.27 -1.43
C GLU A 114 6.66 17.12 -1.78
N GLU A 115 6.98 15.91 -1.35
CA GLU A 115 6.12 14.74 -1.52
C GLU A 115 4.87 14.84 -0.65
N LEU A 116 4.97 15.37 0.57
CA LEU A 116 3.79 15.64 1.42
C LEU A 116 2.83 16.63 0.75
N ALA A 117 3.33 17.73 0.18
CA ALA A 117 2.48 18.70 -0.53
C ALA A 117 1.74 18.05 -1.72
N GLN A 118 2.44 17.21 -2.50
CA GLN A 118 1.79 16.45 -3.59
C GLN A 118 0.72 15.50 -3.07
N LEU A 119 0.99 14.81 -1.95
CA LEU A 119 0.02 13.88 -1.36
C LEU A 119 -1.20 14.59 -0.79
N GLU A 120 -1.04 15.80 -0.25
CA GLU A 120 -2.15 16.63 0.21
C GLU A 120 -3.09 17.00 -0.95
N GLU A 121 -2.53 17.43 -2.09
CA GLU A 121 -3.28 17.67 -3.31
C GLU A 121 -4.00 16.40 -3.80
N ASP A 122 -3.31 15.27 -3.80
CA ASP A 122 -3.90 13.98 -4.20
C ASP A 122 -5.07 13.58 -3.30
N ILE A 123 -4.91 13.63 -1.98
CA ILE A 123 -5.95 13.25 -1.01
C ILE A 123 -7.23 14.07 -1.19
N ASN A 124 -7.09 15.36 -1.52
CA ASN A 124 -8.22 16.25 -1.80
C ASN A 124 -8.98 15.88 -3.08
N THR A 125 -8.38 15.12 -4.00
CA THR A 125 -8.99 14.70 -5.27
C THR A 125 -9.42 13.23 -5.28
N LEU A 126 -8.81 12.38 -4.47
CA LEU A 126 -9.06 10.93 -4.42
C LEU A 126 -10.43 10.56 -3.79
N GLY A 127 -11.10 11.52 -3.15
CA GLY A 127 -12.45 11.35 -2.61
C GLY A 127 -12.50 10.47 -1.36
N PHE A 128 -11.47 10.55 -0.52
CA PHE A 128 -11.46 9.89 0.78
C PHE A 128 -12.41 10.57 1.77
N GLU A 129 -13.04 9.78 2.63
CA GLU A 129 -13.99 10.27 3.62
C GLU A 129 -13.33 10.53 4.97
N ALA A 130 -13.76 11.60 5.63
CA ALA A 130 -13.36 11.99 6.99
C ALA A 130 -11.83 12.09 7.16
N VAL A 131 -11.14 12.62 6.15
CA VAL A 131 -9.68 12.83 6.14
C VAL A 131 -9.24 13.64 7.36
N GLU A 132 -10.01 14.66 7.72
CA GLU A 132 -9.76 15.57 8.85
C GLU A 132 -9.79 14.89 10.22
N LYS A 133 -10.40 13.70 10.32
CA LYS A 133 -10.50 12.94 11.59
C LYS A 133 -9.35 11.95 11.77
N ARG A 134 -8.47 11.79 10.78
CA ARG A 134 -7.40 10.80 10.79
C ARG A 134 -6.12 11.44 11.29
N THR A 135 -5.66 10.98 12.45
CA THR A 135 -4.47 11.51 13.12
C THR A 135 -3.24 11.51 12.22
N LEU A 136 -3.04 10.49 11.37
CA LEU A 136 -1.90 10.45 10.45
C LEU A 136 -1.90 11.57 9.41
N TYR A 137 -3.07 12.05 8.98
CA TYR A 137 -3.16 13.21 8.10
C TYR A 137 -3.04 14.51 8.89
N THR A 138 -3.73 14.62 10.02
CA THR A 138 -3.64 15.79 10.89
C THR A 138 -2.21 16.06 11.34
N ASP A 139 -1.47 15.02 11.73
CA ASP A 139 -0.08 15.12 12.20
C ASP A 139 0.91 15.42 11.06
N ALA A 140 0.60 14.98 9.83
CA ALA A 140 1.48 15.19 8.67
C ALA A 140 1.33 16.58 8.04
N PHE A 141 0.12 17.14 8.10
CA PHE A 141 -0.20 18.44 7.50
C PHE A 141 -0.36 19.55 8.55
N ALA A 142 -0.08 19.27 9.82
CA ALA A 142 0.07 20.31 10.84
C ALA A 142 1.31 21.18 10.54
N ALA A 143 1.11 22.49 10.50
CA ALA A 143 2.13 23.50 10.22
C ALA A 143 3.21 23.61 11.32
#